data_AF-A0A841CCW2-F1
#
_entry.id   AF-A0A841CCW2-F1
#
_cell.length_a   1.000
_cell.length_b   1.000
_cell.length_c   1.000
_cell.angle_alpha   90.00
_cell.angle_beta   90.00
_cell.angle_gamma   90.00
#
_symmetry.space_group_name_H-M   'P 1'
#
loop_
_entity.id
_entity.type
_entity.pdbx_description
1 polymer ?
#
loop_
_entity_poly.entity_id
_entity_poly.type
_entity_poly.pdbx_seq_one_letter_code
_entity_poly.pdbx_strand_id
1 'polypeptide(L)'
;MDARFKRLDLDGDDIVVDIGLATRELHAVLADLNYRNLDEVPAFTGVNTSTEFLAKYIADQLVDRVHEGALGEGARGLAGIEVTLHESHVAWASYERSL
;
A
#
# COMPACT_ATOMS: atom_id res chain seq x y z
N MET A 1 -2.53 3.92 9.63
CA MET A 1 -2.05 2.95 8.63
C MET A 1 -0.86 3.58 7.96
N ASP A 2 0.22 2.82 7.80
CA ASP A 2 1.48 3.34 7.31
C ASP A 2 1.87 2.59 6.03
N ALA A 3 2.37 3.31 5.03
CA ALA A 3 2.98 2.73 3.83
C ALA A 3 4.43 3.20 3.75
N ARG A 4 5.36 2.25 3.73
CA ARG A 4 6.79 2.48 3.58
C ARG A 4 7.21 2.04 2.18
N PHE A 5 7.73 2.99 1.40
CA PHE A 5 8.36 2.74 0.11
C PHE A 5 9.89 2.66 0.30
N LYS A 6 10.54 1.71 -0.35
CA LYS A 6 11.98 1.45 -0.21
C LYS A 6 12.64 1.44 -1.58
N ARG A 7 13.83 2.03 -1.70
CA ARG A 7 14.73 1.92 -2.85
C ARG A 7 16.18 1.90 -2.37
N LEU A 8 17.08 1.42 -3.22
CA LEU A 8 18.51 1.33 -2.89
C LEU A 8 19.21 2.70 -2.89
N ASP A 9 18.94 3.50 -3.93
CA ASP A 9 19.52 4.84 -4.12
C ASP A 9 18.41 5.82 -4.51
N LEU A 10 18.50 7.10 -4.11
CA LEU A 10 17.53 8.15 -4.46
C LEU A 10 17.38 8.31 -6.00
N ASP A 11 16.25 8.85 -6.48
CA ASP A 11 16.12 9.21 -7.90
C ASP A 11 16.81 10.53 -8.23
N GLY A 12 16.65 10.97 -9.48
CA GLY A 12 17.19 12.24 -9.97
C GLY A 12 16.62 13.49 -9.28
N ASP A 13 15.57 13.35 -8.46
CA ASP A 13 15.02 14.43 -7.63
C ASP A 13 15.48 14.33 -6.16
N ASP A 14 16.46 13.46 -5.86
CA ASP A 14 16.98 13.18 -4.52
C ASP A 14 15.90 12.70 -3.53
N ILE A 15 14.89 11.96 -4.02
CA ILE A 15 13.82 11.40 -3.19
C ILE A 15 13.63 9.89 -3.40
N VAL A 16 12.85 9.28 -2.50
CA VAL A 16 12.48 7.87 -2.62
C VAL A 16 11.36 7.67 -3.63
N VAL A 17 10.32 8.49 -3.51
CA VAL A 17 9.12 8.52 -4.32
C VAL A 17 8.49 9.90 -4.15
N ASP A 18 7.77 10.39 -5.16
CA ASP A 18 6.96 11.59 -5.01
C ASP A 18 5.92 11.38 -3.90
N ILE A 19 6.07 12.13 -2.80
CA ILE A 19 5.22 11.98 -1.61
C ILE A 19 3.77 12.41 -1.87
N GLY A 20 3.56 13.35 -2.80
CA GLY A 20 2.23 13.80 -3.19
C GLY A 20 1.48 12.70 -3.94
N LEU A 21 2.14 12.05 -4.89
CA LEU A 21 1.59 10.89 -5.59
C LEU A 21 1.40 9.71 -4.64
N ALA A 22 2.42 9.35 -3.85
CA ALA A 22 2.32 8.24 -2.90
C ALA A 22 1.14 8.40 -1.93
N THR A 23 0.94 9.60 -1.39
CA THR A 23 -0.18 9.91 -0.49
C THR A 23 -1.53 9.80 -1.21
N ARG A 24 -1.62 10.36 -2.43
CA ARG A 24 -2.85 10.32 -3.23
C ARG A 24 -3.25 8.89 -3.58
N GLU A 25 -2.31 8.10 -4.06
CA GLU A 25 -2.56 6.71 -4.46
C GLU A 25 -2.92 5.84 -3.25
N LEU A 26 -2.24 6.04 -2.11
CA LEU A 26 -2.62 5.38 -0.87
C LEU A 26 -4.05 5.74 -0.43
N HIS A 27 -4.42 7.02 -0.44
CA HIS A 27 -5.78 7.44 -0.10
C HIS A 27 -6.82 6.83 -1.04
N ALA A 28 -6.50 6.73 -2.33
CA ALA A 28 -7.40 6.12 -3.31
C ALA A 28 -7.60 4.62 -3.05
N VAL A 29 -6.54 3.87 -2.72
CA VAL A 29 -6.67 2.45 -2.30
C VAL A 29 -7.53 2.32 -1.03
N LEU A 30 -7.32 3.22 -0.06
CA LEU A 30 -8.08 3.20 1.20
C LEU A 30 -9.54 3.62 1.04
N ALA A 31 -9.85 4.50 0.09
CA ALA A 31 -11.21 4.95 -0.18
C ALA A 31 -12.15 3.81 -0.59
N ASP A 32 -11.60 2.75 -1.20
CA ASP A 32 -12.36 1.56 -1.59
C ASP A 32 -12.72 0.66 -0.39
N LEU A 33 -12.05 0.83 0.75
CA LEU A 33 -12.22 0.03 1.97
C LEU A 33 -12.90 0.81 3.11
N ASN A 34 -12.68 2.12 3.17
CA ASN A 34 -13.16 2.97 4.26
C ASN A 34 -14.69 3.04 4.31
N TYR A 35 -15.24 3.00 5.52
CA TYR A 35 -16.69 3.10 5.79
C TYR A 35 -17.54 2.02 5.10
N ARG A 36 -16.99 0.82 4.93
CA ARG A 36 -17.70 -0.32 4.33
C ARG A 36 -17.70 -1.53 5.25
N ASN A 37 -18.72 -2.36 5.07
CA ASN A 37 -18.68 -3.74 5.55
C ASN A 37 -17.80 -4.56 4.58
N LEU A 38 -16.64 -5.01 5.04
CA LEU A 38 -15.69 -5.73 4.19
C LEU A 38 -16.22 -7.11 3.78
N ASP A 39 -17.16 -7.68 4.53
CA ASP A 39 -17.85 -8.94 4.19
C ASP A 39 -18.71 -8.82 2.91
N GLU A 40 -19.10 -7.60 2.54
CA GLU A 40 -19.92 -7.31 1.35
C GLU A 40 -19.07 -6.95 0.13
N VAL A 41 -17.74 -6.84 0.28
CA VAL A 41 -16.84 -6.57 -0.82
C VAL A 41 -16.65 -7.85 -1.63
N PRO A 42 -17.04 -7.90 -2.93
CA PRO A 42 -16.97 -9.13 -3.71
C PRO A 42 -15.56 -9.74 -3.78
N ALA A 43 -14.53 -8.90 -3.79
CA ALA A 43 -13.13 -9.33 -3.80
C ALA A 43 -12.70 -10.09 -2.52
N PHE A 44 -13.46 -9.98 -1.42
CA PHE A 44 -13.17 -10.62 -0.14
C PHE A 44 -14.13 -11.77 0.19
N THR A 45 -14.97 -12.20 -0.75
CA THR A 45 -15.91 -13.30 -0.51
C THR A 45 -15.18 -14.59 -0.14
N GLY A 46 -15.50 -15.14 1.04
CA GLY A 46 -14.87 -16.34 1.58
C GLY A 46 -13.47 -16.13 2.17
N VAL A 47 -13.05 -14.87 2.32
CA VAL A 47 -11.76 -14.50 2.91
C VAL A 47 -11.99 -13.92 4.31
N ASN A 48 -11.19 -14.35 5.28
CA ASN A 48 -11.12 -13.67 6.57
C ASN A 48 -10.30 -12.38 6.41
N THR A 49 -10.96 -11.22 6.48
CA THR A 49 -10.31 -9.90 6.31
C THR A 49 -9.55 -9.48 7.56
N SER A 50 -8.56 -10.27 7.96
CA SER A 50 -7.69 -9.96 9.10
C SER A 50 -6.78 -8.76 8.80
N THR A 51 -6.21 -8.17 9.86
CA THR A 51 -5.26 -7.05 9.77
C THR A 51 -4.06 -7.39 8.87
N GLU A 52 -3.55 -8.63 8.94
CA GLU A 52 -2.49 -9.15 8.06
C GLU A 52 -2.92 -9.25 6.60
N PHE A 53 -4.11 -9.79 6.34
CA PHE A 53 -4.65 -9.92 4.99
C PHE A 53 -4.84 -8.55 4.34
N LEU A 54 -5.41 -7.59 5.08
CA LEU A 54 -5.64 -6.24 4.57
C LEU A 54 -4.32 -5.50 4.32
N ALA A 55 -3.30 -5.69 5.17
CA ALA A 55 -1.96 -5.16 4.92
C ALA A 55 -1.39 -5.69 3.60
N LYS A 56 -1.54 -7.00 3.35
CA LYS A 56 -1.16 -7.60 2.07
C LYS A 56 -1.93 -7.02 0.89
N TYR A 57 -3.25 -6.96 0.98
CA TYR A 57 -4.10 -6.46 -0.09
C TYR A 57 -3.71 -5.03 -0.49
N ILE A 58 -3.52 -4.14 0.49
CA ILE A 58 -3.14 -2.75 0.25
C ILE A 58 -1.73 -2.68 -0.36
N ALA A 59 -0.78 -3.48 0.11
CA ALA A 59 0.57 -3.52 -0.46
C ALA A 59 0.54 -3.99 -1.94
N ASP A 60 -0.25 -5.01 -2.26
CA ASP A 60 -0.42 -5.49 -3.63
C ASP A 60 -0.99 -4.40 -4.54
N GLN A 61 -2.05 -3.72 -4.11
CA GLN A 61 -2.67 -2.61 -4.87
C GLN A 61 -1.71 -1.44 -5.09
N LEU A 62 -0.86 -1.12 -4.11
CA LEU A 62 0.15 -0.07 -4.28
C LEU A 62 1.23 -0.49 -5.28
N VAL A 63 1.67 -1.74 -5.27
CA VAL A 63 2.63 -2.25 -6.26
C VAL A 63 2.03 -2.22 -7.67
N ASP A 64 0.78 -2.63 -7.84
CA ASP A 64 0.09 -2.58 -9.13
C ASP A 64 0.05 -1.13 -9.66
N ARG A 65 -0.31 -0.16 -8.82
CA ARG A 65 -0.30 1.27 -9.15
C ARG A 65 1.10 1.81 -9.50
N VAL A 66 2.16 1.27 -8.90
CA VAL A 66 3.54 1.62 -9.30
C VAL A 66 3.81 1.11 -10.71
N HIS A 67 3.45 -0.14 -11.03
CA HIS A 67 3.65 -0.71 -12.35
C HIS A 67 2.84 0.03 -13.42
N GLU A 68 1.63 0.46 -13.09
CA GLU A 68 0.78 1.31 -13.93
C GLU A 68 1.32 2.75 -14.11
N GLY A 69 2.34 3.14 -13.35
CA GLY A 69 2.95 4.48 -13.41
C GLY A 69 2.19 5.56 -12.63
N ALA A 70 1.20 5.20 -11.82
CA ALA A 70 0.38 6.14 -11.06
C ALA A 70 1.16 6.89 -9.97
N LEU A 71 2.26 6.29 -9.49
CA LEU A 71 3.20 6.89 -8.53
C LEU A 71 4.36 7.63 -9.23
N GLY A 72 4.26 7.85 -10.54
CA GLY A 72 5.32 8.46 -11.36
C GLY A 72 6.34 7.43 -11.86
N GLU A 73 7.00 7.76 -12.97
CA GLU A 73 7.95 6.87 -13.63
C GLU A 73 9.14 6.48 -12.73
N GLY A 74 9.58 7.40 -11.86
CA GLY A 74 10.65 7.15 -10.89
C GLY A 74 10.32 6.05 -9.87
N ALA A 75 9.03 5.85 -9.56
CA ALA A 75 8.59 4.83 -8.60
C ALA A 75 8.83 3.40 -9.10
N ARG A 76 9.01 3.18 -10.42
CA ARG A 76 9.38 1.85 -10.95
C ARG A 76 10.76 1.38 -10.50
N GLY A 77 11.60 2.29 -9.98
CA GLY A 77 12.91 1.98 -9.39
C GLY A 77 12.86 1.61 -7.90
N LEU A 78 11.68 1.55 -7.29
CA LEU A 78 11.55 1.06 -5.92
C LEU A 78 11.98 -0.42 -5.83
N ALA A 79 12.44 -0.82 -4.65
CA ALA A 79 12.82 -2.19 -4.31
C ALA A 79 11.71 -2.94 -3.56
N GLY A 80 10.86 -2.23 -2.81
CA GLY A 80 9.77 -2.85 -2.06
C GLY A 80 8.81 -1.87 -1.40
N ILE A 81 7.68 -2.41 -0.99
CA ILE A 81 6.64 -1.71 -0.22
C ILE A 81 6.33 -2.53 1.02
N GLU A 82 6.23 -1.86 2.17
CA GLU A 82 5.74 -2.42 3.42
C GLU A 82 4.51 -1.63 3.88
N VAL A 83 3.43 -2.32 4.20
CA VAL A 83 2.19 -1.73 4.70
C VAL A 83 1.94 -2.21 6.12
N THR A 84 1.67 -1.28 7.04
CA THR A 84 1.37 -1.57 8.45
C THR A 84 -0.01 -1.06 8.82
N LEU A 85 -0.87 -1.95 9.32
CA LEU A 85 -2.19 -1.63 9.85
C LEU A 85 -2.15 -1.70 11.38
N HIS A 86 -2.62 -0.64 12.02
CA HIS A 86 -2.74 -0.52 13.46
C HIS A 86 -4.20 -0.74 13.83
N GLU A 87 -4.54 -1.94 14.27
CA GLU A 87 -5.89 -2.26 14.74
C GLU A 87 -6.18 -1.58 16.09
N SER A 88 -5.14 -1.47 16.92
CA SER A 88 -5.19 -0.71 18.17
C SER A 88 -3.79 -0.21 18.54
N HIS A 89 -3.68 0.42 19.72
CA HIS A 89 -2.40 0.85 20.30
C HIS A 89 -1.51 -0.32 20.79
N VAL A 90 -2.05 -1.54 20.90
CA VAL A 90 -1.32 -2.73 21.38
C VAL A 90 -1.27 -3.88 20.36
N ALA A 91 -1.91 -3.72 19.20
CA ALA A 91 -1.96 -4.75 18.16
C ALA A 91 -1.91 -4.11 16.77
N TRP A 92 -0.98 -4.59 15.95
CA TRP A 92 -0.77 -4.19 14.56
C TRP A 92 -0.22 -5.36 13.76
N ALA A 93 -0.37 -5.29 12.44
CA ALA A 93 0.27 -6.22 11.51
C ALA A 93 0.92 -5.46 10.37
N SER A 94 2.01 -6.01 9.84
CA SER A 94 2.65 -5.51 8.63
C SER A 94 2.79 -6.59 7.58
N TYR A 95 2.77 -6.18 6.31
CA TYR A 95 3.09 -7.01 5.17
C TYR A 95 4.10 -6.30 4.29
N GLU A 96 5.18 -6.99 3.94
CA GLU A 96 6.25 -6.51 3.08
C GLU A 96 6.34 -7.37 1.83
N ARG A 97 6.51 -6.71 0.67
CA ARG A 97 6.85 -7.38 -0.59
C ARG A 97 7.77 -6.53 -1.46
N SER A 98 8.49 -7.20 -2.36
CA SER A 98 9.13 -6.54 -3.49
C SER A 98 8.08 -6.04 -4.49
N LEU A 99 8.50 -5.14 -5.38
CA LEU A 99 7.72 -4.81 -6.57
C LEU A 99 7.64 -6.03 -7.48
#